data_AF-A0AAJ2G5N0-F1
#
_entry.id   AF-A0AAJ2G5N0-F1
#
_cell.length_a   1.000
_cell.length_b   1.000
_cell.length_c   1.000
_cell.angle_alpha   90.00
_cell.angle_beta   90.00
_cell.angle_gamma   90.00
#
_symmetry.space_group_name_H-M   'P 1'
#
loop_
_entity.id
_entity.type
_entity.pdbx_description
1 polymer ?
#
loop_
_entity_poly.entity_id
_entity_poly.type
_entity_poly.pdbx_seq_one_letter_code
_entity_poly.pdbx_strand_id
1 'polypeptide(L)'
;MGRILTLTLLLSLFFAAAHAQDVIVRKNGSTIEGKVVEVGIDKVLYKISQEANAANFVIRKNELLRIEFGNGQTIWFDRRAERSNAKVRERNEPIVQDEELGKNKIDFSPFKALDSGPGFGISYERILDKRGYFGLLLPFTLTIPDSYYLPSIGENSDDQMYYFSPSLKVYPFGQKRVTYAVGPTLFTGIGTKWQYTNKYDPLSGVTTSSEEGRQRFRMGMIVNNYVNFQITPHFQIGLNAGVGPRYLDREKYHSSTYRNGRMEITGEFNFNLGLRF
;
A
#
# COMPACT_ATOMS: atom_id res chain seq x y z
N MET A 1 65.27 -21.81 -41.81
CA MET A 1 64.64 -20.50 -41.48
C MET A 1 63.65 -19.99 -42.54
N GLY A 2 63.88 -20.17 -43.85
CA GLY A 2 62.98 -19.65 -44.90
C GLY A 2 61.54 -20.19 -44.94
N ARG A 3 61.28 -21.40 -44.41
CA ARG A 3 59.92 -21.99 -44.34
C ARG A 3 59.03 -21.42 -43.22
N ILE A 4 59.63 -20.87 -42.17
CA ILE A 4 58.89 -20.24 -41.06
C ILE A 4 58.53 -18.80 -41.43
N LEU A 5 59.43 -18.08 -42.10
CA LEU A 5 59.20 -16.71 -42.57
C LEU A 5 58.08 -16.62 -43.63
N THR A 6 57.96 -17.64 -44.49
CA THR A 6 56.91 -17.71 -45.50
C THR A 6 55.54 -17.99 -44.87
N LEU A 7 55.47 -18.81 -43.81
CA LEU A 7 54.22 -19.09 -43.11
C LEU A 7 53.72 -17.88 -42.30
N THR A 8 54.62 -17.11 -41.66
CA THR A 8 54.24 -15.88 -40.95
C THR A 8 53.83 -14.76 -41.89
N LEU A 9 54.42 -14.66 -43.09
CA LEU A 9 54.00 -13.69 -44.11
C LEU A 9 52.63 -14.06 -44.73
N LEU A 10 52.35 -15.36 -44.91
CA LEU A 10 51.05 -15.82 -45.43
C LEU A 10 49.92 -15.63 -44.40
N LEU A 11 50.23 -15.76 -43.09
CA LEU A 11 49.25 -15.62 -42.01
C LEU A 11 48.91 -14.14 -41.71
N SER A 12 49.84 -13.21 -41.91
CA SER A 12 49.58 -11.77 -41.75
C SER A 12 48.70 -11.19 -42.87
N LEU A 13 48.76 -11.77 -44.07
CA LEU A 13 47.87 -11.41 -45.20
C LEU A 13 46.41 -11.81 -44.97
N PHE A 14 46.13 -12.80 -44.11
CA PHE A 14 44.77 -13.24 -43.79
C PHE A 14 44.01 -12.29 -42.84
N PHE A 15 44.70 -11.44 -42.08
CA PHE A 15 44.07 -10.49 -41.15
C PHE A 15 43.65 -9.16 -41.81
N ALA A 16 44.08 -8.89 -43.04
CA ALA A 16 43.84 -7.58 -43.69
C ALA A 16 42.50 -7.47 -44.46
N ALA A 17 41.68 -8.53 -44.51
CA ALA A 17 40.49 -8.57 -45.38
C ALA A 17 39.13 -8.66 -44.66
N ALA A 18 39.08 -8.53 -43.33
CA ALA A 18 37.81 -8.53 -42.60
C ALA A 18 37.15 -7.14 -42.60
N HIS A 19 36.68 -6.68 -43.77
CA HIS A 19 35.74 -5.57 -43.84
C HIS A 19 34.34 -6.07 -43.44
N ALA A 20 34.04 -6.09 -42.14
CA ALA A 20 32.69 -6.37 -41.69
C ALA A 20 31.72 -5.26 -42.14
N GLN A 21 30.53 -5.65 -42.58
CA GLN A 21 29.44 -4.73 -42.90
C GLN A 21 28.73 -4.30 -41.61
N ASP A 22 28.01 -3.18 -41.65
CA ASP A 22 27.16 -2.77 -40.54
C ASP A 22 25.86 -3.61 -40.58
N VAL A 23 25.34 -3.96 -39.41
CA VAL A 23 24.09 -4.70 -39.24
C VAL A 23 23.09 -3.83 -38.48
N ILE A 24 21.98 -3.52 -39.13
CA ILE A 24 20.88 -2.75 -38.55
C ILE A 24 19.82 -3.75 -38.09
N VAL A 25 19.57 -3.81 -36.79
CA VAL A 25 18.57 -4.71 -36.20
C VAL A 25 17.31 -3.91 -35.89
N ARG A 26 16.19 -4.30 -36.49
CA ARG A 26 14.88 -3.68 -36.23
C ARG A 26 14.24 -4.29 -34.98
N LYS A 27 13.29 -3.56 -34.38
CA LYS A 27 12.55 -4.03 -33.19
C LYS A 27 11.69 -5.27 -33.43
N ASN A 28 11.27 -5.51 -34.68
CA ASN A 28 10.55 -6.72 -35.07
C ASN A 28 11.48 -7.94 -35.28
N GLY A 29 12.80 -7.79 -35.06
CA GLY A 29 13.79 -8.86 -35.23
C GLY A 29 14.35 -9.00 -36.65
N SER A 30 13.84 -8.28 -37.65
CA SER A 30 14.44 -8.32 -38.99
C SER A 30 15.77 -7.55 -39.00
N THR A 31 16.76 -8.12 -39.68
CA THR A 31 18.08 -7.52 -39.85
C THR A 31 18.24 -6.95 -41.25
N ILE A 32 18.98 -5.85 -41.36
CA ILE A 32 19.40 -5.28 -42.63
C ILE A 32 20.91 -5.17 -42.60
N GLU A 33 21.56 -5.83 -43.55
CA GLU A 33 22.99 -5.70 -43.78
C GLU A 33 23.24 -4.52 -44.72
N GLY A 34 24.20 -3.66 -44.37
CA GLY A 34 24.51 -2.49 -45.16
C GLY A 34 25.60 -1.63 -44.54
N LYS A 35 25.72 -0.39 -45.01
CA LYS A 35 26.62 0.62 -44.45
C LYS A 35 25.81 1.81 -43.99
N VAL A 36 25.97 2.20 -42.73
CA VAL A 36 25.32 3.38 -42.17
C VAL A 36 26.09 4.62 -42.62
N VAL A 37 25.37 5.54 -43.25
CA VAL A 37 25.91 6.80 -43.77
C VAL A 37 25.82 7.90 -42.72
N GLU A 38 24.67 8.02 -42.06
CA GLU A 38 24.42 9.07 -41.08
C GLU A 38 23.39 8.62 -40.04
N VAL A 39 23.64 8.96 -38.78
CA VAL A 39 22.68 8.79 -37.68
C VAL A 39 22.16 10.18 -37.29
N GLY A 40 21.09 10.64 -37.95
CA GLY A 40 20.43 11.90 -37.64
C GLY A 40 19.63 11.84 -36.34
N ILE A 41 18.85 12.88 -36.02
CA ILE A 41 18.09 12.93 -34.74
C ILE A 41 16.97 11.89 -34.70
N ASP A 42 16.16 11.79 -35.76
CA ASP A 42 14.97 10.90 -35.82
C ASP A 42 15.11 9.73 -36.79
N LYS A 43 16.05 9.82 -37.74
CA LYS A 43 16.23 8.87 -38.84
C LYS A 43 17.68 8.47 -39.01
N VAL A 44 17.89 7.29 -39.56
CA VAL A 44 19.20 6.74 -39.93
C VAL A 44 19.24 6.54 -41.43
N LEU A 45 20.32 6.99 -42.06
CA LEU A 45 20.58 6.81 -43.48
C LEU A 45 21.50 5.61 -43.71
N TYR A 46 21.01 4.77 -44.62
CA TYR A 46 21.47 3.48 -45.09
C TYR A 46 22.04 3.32 -46.51
N LYS A 47 23.03 2.46 -46.75
CA LYS A 47 23.26 1.89 -48.09
C LYS A 47 23.32 0.36 -48.03
N ILE A 48 22.61 -0.32 -48.93
CA ILE A 48 22.64 -1.80 -49.02
C ILE A 48 23.88 -2.28 -49.80
N SER A 49 24.35 -1.50 -50.77
CA SER A 49 25.55 -1.79 -51.57
C SER A 49 26.71 -0.86 -51.21
N GLN A 50 27.94 -1.37 -51.33
CA GLN A 50 29.19 -0.61 -51.10
C GLN A 50 29.59 0.28 -52.29
N GLU A 51 28.84 0.24 -53.39
CA GLU A 51 29.10 1.09 -54.56
C GLU A 51 28.91 2.58 -54.25
N ALA A 52 29.79 3.43 -54.79
CA ALA A 52 29.75 4.87 -54.60
C ALA A 52 28.39 5.48 -55.02
N ASN A 53 27.78 4.93 -56.07
CA ASN A 53 26.51 5.38 -56.65
C ASN A 53 25.26 4.65 -56.13
N ALA A 54 25.38 3.84 -55.06
CA ALA A 54 24.22 3.15 -54.49
C ALA A 54 23.22 4.13 -53.85
N ALA A 55 21.92 3.83 -53.98
CA ALA A 55 20.83 4.61 -53.42
C ALA A 55 20.88 4.66 -51.88
N ASN A 56 20.51 5.81 -51.32
CA ASN A 56 20.38 6.01 -49.88
C ASN A 56 18.97 5.60 -49.40
N PHE A 57 18.91 4.71 -48.42
CA PHE A 57 17.69 4.29 -47.75
C PHE A 57 17.55 4.99 -46.41
N VAL A 58 16.31 5.15 -45.94
CA VAL A 58 16.00 5.83 -44.68
C VAL A 58 15.19 4.90 -43.79
N ILE A 59 15.57 4.81 -42.52
CA ILE A 59 14.80 4.12 -41.48
C ILE A 59 14.62 5.01 -40.26
N ARG A 60 13.45 4.97 -39.63
CA ARG A 60 13.16 5.76 -38.43
C ARG A 60 13.78 5.09 -37.21
N LYS A 61 14.34 5.88 -36.27
CA LYS A 61 14.98 5.34 -35.06
C LYS A 61 14.04 4.57 -34.13
N ASN A 62 12.75 4.91 -34.14
CA ASN A 62 11.75 4.19 -33.34
C ASN A 62 11.52 2.74 -33.80
N GLU A 63 11.88 2.42 -35.04
CA GLU A 63 11.81 1.06 -35.61
C GLU A 63 13.10 0.26 -35.39
N LEU A 64 14.17 0.91 -34.92
CA LEU A 64 15.47 0.30 -34.66
C LEU A 64 15.58 -0.22 -33.23
N LEU A 65 16.13 -1.43 -33.08
CA LEU A 65 16.55 -1.98 -31.81
C LEU A 65 18.01 -1.59 -31.52
N ARG A 66 18.89 -1.86 -32.48
CA ARG A 66 20.32 -1.52 -32.41
C ARG A 66 20.96 -1.44 -33.80
N ILE A 67 22.13 -0.81 -33.87
CA ILE A 67 23.04 -0.85 -35.02
C ILE A 67 24.37 -1.42 -34.52
N GLU A 68 24.87 -2.45 -35.19
CA GLU A 68 26.21 -3.02 -35.01
C GLU A 68 27.07 -2.54 -36.19
N PHE A 69 28.07 -1.72 -35.94
CA PHE A 69 28.96 -1.22 -36.98
C PHE A 69 30.06 -2.25 -37.27
N GLY A 70 30.60 -2.25 -38.49
CA GLY A 70 31.67 -3.14 -38.92
C GLY A 70 32.96 -3.03 -38.09
N ASN A 71 33.12 -1.97 -37.29
CA ASN A 71 34.20 -1.81 -36.32
C ASN A 71 33.92 -2.47 -34.95
N GLY A 72 32.79 -3.16 -34.79
CA GLY A 72 32.34 -3.79 -33.55
C GLY A 72 31.59 -2.87 -32.57
N GLN A 73 31.44 -1.57 -32.89
CA GLN A 73 30.67 -0.65 -32.05
C GLN A 73 29.18 -0.96 -32.17
N THR A 74 28.45 -0.95 -31.05
CA THR A 74 26.98 -1.15 -31.05
C THR A 74 26.25 0.04 -30.44
N ILE A 75 25.26 0.59 -31.14
CA ILE A 75 24.37 1.63 -30.63
C ILE A 75 22.98 1.03 -30.43
N TRP A 76 22.48 1.08 -29.20
CA TRP A 76 21.13 0.60 -28.84
C TRP A 76 20.13 1.76 -28.85
N PHE A 77 18.95 1.52 -29.43
CA PHE A 77 17.86 2.47 -29.56
C PHE A 77 16.67 2.06 -28.69
N ASP A 78 16.91 1.88 -27.39
CA ASP A 78 15.84 1.73 -26.40
C ASP A 78 16.14 2.48 -25.10
N ARG A 79 15.24 3.39 -24.70
CA ARG A 79 15.29 3.96 -23.33
C ARG A 79 14.05 4.72 -22.83
N ARG A 80 13.08 5.09 -23.67
CA ARG A 80 11.88 5.82 -23.20
C ARG A 80 10.65 4.94 -23.01
N ALA A 81 10.38 3.98 -23.90
CA ALA A 81 9.18 3.14 -23.82
C ALA A 81 9.27 2.05 -22.73
N GLU A 82 10.46 1.53 -22.46
CA GLU A 82 10.66 0.53 -21.41
C GLU A 82 10.64 1.14 -20.00
N ARG A 83 11.14 2.37 -19.79
CA ARG A 83 11.09 3.02 -18.47
C ARG A 83 9.67 3.38 -18.04
N SER A 84 8.78 3.69 -18.98
CA SER A 84 7.36 3.90 -18.66
C SER A 84 6.65 2.60 -18.35
N ASN A 85 6.91 1.52 -19.10
CA ASN A 85 6.27 0.23 -18.87
C ASN A 85 6.84 -0.53 -17.67
N ALA A 86 8.14 -0.41 -17.38
CA ALA A 86 8.78 -0.95 -16.18
C ALA A 86 8.27 -0.24 -14.92
N LYS A 87 8.19 1.09 -14.90
CA LYS A 87 7.59 1.83 -13.75
C LYS A 87 6.12 1.47 -13.52
N VAL A 88 5.36 1.18 -14.58
CA VAL A 88 3.94 0.79 -14.46
C VAL A 88 3.81 -0.66 -13.97
N ARG A 89 4.69 -1.57 -14.41
CA ARG A 89 4.74 -2.96 -13.92
C ARG A 89 5.22 -3.05 -12.47
N GLU A 90 6.30 -2.35 -12.12
CA GLU A 90 6.87 -2.27 -10.77
C GLU A 90 5.92 -1.60 -9.76
N ARG A 91 5.06 -0.66 -10.20
CA ARG A 91 4.00 -0.08 -9.36
C ARG A 91 2.82 -1.04 -9.11
N ASN A 92 2.56 -1.96 -10.03
CA ASN A 92 1.37 -2.82 -10.00
C ASN A 92 1.64 -4.22 -9.45
N GLU A 93 2.90 -4.66 -9.41
CA GLU A 93 3.27 -5.90 -8.73
C GLU A 93 3.09 -5.79 -7.20
N PRO A 94 2.60 -6.84 -6.53
CA PRO A 94 2.57 -6.88 -5.08
C PRO A 94 3.99 -6.84 -4.54
N ILE A 95 4.24 -5.96 -3.56
CA ILE A 95 5.56 -5.81 -2.96
C ILE A 95 5.91 -7.12 -2.24
N VAL A 96 7.04 -7.74 -2.61
CA VAL A 96 7.52 -8.98 -1.97
C VAL A 96 7.92 -8.67 -0.53
N GLN A 97 7.17 -9.20 0.42
CA GLN A 97 7.28 -8.83 1.83
C GLN A 97 8.60 -9.19 2.51
N ASP A 98 9.26 -10.25 2.08
CA ASP A 98 10.47 -10.74 2.77
C ASP A 98 11.71 -9.87 2.49
N GLU A 99 11.67 -8.91 1.55
CA GLU A 99 12.84 -8.06 1.21
C GLU A 99 12.61 -6.54 1.37
N GLU A 100 11.39 -6.00 1.23
CA GLU A 100 11.17 -4.53 1.28
C GLU A 100 10.27 -4.02 2.42
N LEU A 101 9.43 -4.86 3.04
CA LEU A 101 8.39 -4.42 3.98
C LEU A 101 8.26 -5.36 5.18
N GLY A 102 8.62 -4.88 6.39
CA GLY A 102 8.58 -5.66 7.63
C GLY A 102 7.24 -6.35 7.97
N LYS A 103 7.27 -7.41 8.79
CA LYS A 103 6.04 -8.18 9.12
C LYS A 103 5.25 -7.59 10.28
N ASN A 104 5.87 -6.72 11.06
CA ASN A 104 5.30 -6.15 12.27
C ASN A 104 4.97 -4.69 12.03
N LYS A 105 3.86 -4.24 12.59
CA LYS A 105 3.50 -2.83 12.60
C LYS A 105 3.00 -2.44 13.97
N ILE A 106 3.34 -1.23 14.39
CA ILE A 106 2.74 -0.58 15.54
C ILE A 106 2.05 0.67 15.01
N ASP A 107 0.74 0.78 15.23
CA ASP A 107 -0.02 1.96 14.88
C ASP A 107 -0.44 2.74 16.12
N PHE A 108 -0.32 4.05 16.05
CA PHE A 108 -0.91 4.99 16.98
C PHE A 108 -2.10 5.68 16.31
N SER A 109 -3.25 5.67 16.98
CA SER A 109 -4.47 6.33 16.52
C SER A 109 -4.74 7.54 17.41
N PRO A 110 -4.27 8.75 17.04
CA PRO A 110 -4.49 9.95 17.86
C PRO A 110 -5.97 10.36 17.91
N PHE A 111 -6.73 9.97 16.89
CA PHE A 111 -8.16 10.19 16.82
C PHE A 111 -8.87 8.90 16.39
N LYS A 112 -9.76 8.46 17.27
CA LYS A 112 -10.66 7.33 17.09
C LYS A 112 -12.05 7.75 17.53
N ALA A 113 -13.04 7.58 16.68
CA ALA A 113 -14.45 7.82 17.00
C ALA A 113 -15.16 6.48 17.12
N LEU A 114 -15.83 6.28 18.25
CA LEU A 114 -16.68 5.13 18.55
C LEU A 114 -18.08 5.64 18.92
N ASP A 115 -19.05 4.73 18.98
CA ASP A 115 -20.38 5.04 19.53
C ASP A 115 -20.34 5.49 21.00
N SER A 116 -19.31 5.14 21.77
CA SER A 116 -19.04 5.64 23.12
C SER A 116 -18.26 6.96 23.17
N GLY A 117 -17.99 7.58 22.02
CA GLY A 117 -17.30 8.87 21.95
C GLY A 117 -15.90 8.83 21.35
N PRO A 118 -15.19 9.97 21.36
CA PRO A 118 -13.85 10.10 20.83
C PRO A 118 -12.82 9.42 21.75
N GLY A 119 -11.69 9.04 21.19
CA GLY A 119 -10.65 8.32 21.89
C GLY A 119 -9.35 8.25 21.11
N PHE A 120 -8.40 7.52 21.69
CA PHE A 120 -7.12 7.22 21.09
C PHE A 120 -6.80 5.74 21.23
N GLY A 121 -5.95 5.23 20.36
CA GLY A 121 -5.63 3.81 20.34
C GLY A 121 -4.18 3.53 20.01
N ILE A 122 -3.71 2.37 20.46
CA ILE A 122 -2.45 1.78 20.03
C ILE A 122 -2.78 0.38 19.52
N SER A 123 -2.19 -0.02 18.41
CA SER A 123 -2.39 -1.37 17.89
C SER A 123 -1.10 -1.98 17.39
N TYR A 124 -1.01 -3.29 17.56
CA TYR A 124 0.03 -4.09 16.94
C TYR A 124 -0.58 -4.93 15.83
N GLU A 125 0.02 -4.89 14.63
CA GLU A 125 -0.35 -5.72 13.51
C GLU A 125 0.79 -6.68 13.16
N ARG A 126 0.46 -7.94 12.93
CA ARG A 126 1.39 -8.92 12.37
C ARG A 126 0.86 -9.51 11.09
N ILE A 127 1.65 -9.43 10.02
CA ILE A 127 1.34 -10.10 8.77
C ILE A 127 1.67 -11.58 8.89
N LEU A 128 0.69 -12.43 8.58
CA LEU A 128 0.73 -13.86 8.87
C LEU A 128 1.32 -14.69 7.74
N ASP A 129 1.11 -14.26 6.50
CA ASP A 129 1.53 -14.99 5.30
C ASP A 129 2.66 -14.27 4.57
N LYS A 130 3.43 -15.02 3.76
CA LYS A 130 4.53 -14.47 2.96
C LYS A 130 4.07 -13.58 1.79
N ARG A 131 2.82 -13.71 1.34
CA ARG A 131 2.26 -12.94 0.22
C ARG A 131 1.53 -11.65 0.65
N GLY A 132 1.18 -11.55 1.93
CA GLY A 132 0.72 -10.33 2.59
C GLY A 132 -0.79 -10.19 2.55
N TYR A 133 -1.49 -11.30 2.36
CA TYR A 133 -2.93 -11.36 2.24
C TYR A 133 -3.65 -11.33 3.60
N PHE A 134 -2.98 -11.69 4.69
CA PHE A 134 -3.61 -11.79 6.00
C PHE A 134 -2.79 -11.10 7.10
N GLY A 135 -3.44 -10.21 7.85
CA GLY A 135 -2.86 -9.56 9.03
C GLY A 135 -3.71 -9.79 10.27
N LEU A 136 -3.08 -10.04 11.40
CA LEU A 136 -3.73 -10.05 12.71
C LEU A 136 -3.46 -8.70 13.39
N LEU A 137 -4.51 -7.94 13.68
CA LEU A 137 -4.45 -6.66 14.38
C LEU A 137 -4.94 -6.82 15.82
N LEU A 138 -4.17 -6.33 16.78
CA LEU A 138 -4.47 -6.31 18.21
C LEU A 138 -4.50 -4.86 18.70
N PRO A 139 -5.64 -4.17 18.61
CA PRO A 139 -5.80 -2.81 19.09
C PRO A 139 -6.27 -2.74 20.53
N PHE A 140 -5.72 -1.78 21.26
CA PHE A 140 -6.23 -1.27 22.53
C PHE A 140 -6.69 0.17 22.32
N THR A 141 -7.84 0.56 22.86
CA THR A 141 -8.40 1.90 22.69
C THR A 141 -8.94 2.43 24.01
N LEU A 142 -8.72 3.71 24.28
CA LEU A 142 -9.33 4.46 25.38
C LEU A 142 -10.24 5.54 24.80
N THR A 143 -11.49 5.61 25.26
CA THR A 143 -12.37 6.76 25.01
C THR A 143 -12.24 7.78 26.12
N ILE A 144 -12.30 9.05 25.74
CA ILE A 144 -12.29 10.17 26.67
C ILE A 144 -13.75 10.46 27.02
N PRO A 145 -14.08 10.61 28.32
CA PRO A 145 -15.40 11.08 28.71
C PRO A 145 -15.54 12.53 28.21
N ASP A 146 -16.41 12.75 27.24
CA ASP A 146 -16.69 14.10 26.76
C ASP A 146 -18.15 14.21 26.29
N SER A 147 -18.75 15.36 26.57
CA SER A 147 -20.17 15.65 26.37
C SER A 147 -20.42 16.16 24.94
N TYR A 148 -20.01 15.40 23.92
CA TYR A 148 -20.26 15.78 22.52
C TYR A 148 -21.69 15.42 22.08
N TYR A 149 -22.48 16.43 21.74
CA TYR A 149 -23.78 16.27 21.10
C TYR A 149 -23.62 15.91 19.61
N LEU A 150 -23.79 14.63 19.27
CA LEU A 150 -23.94 14.15 17.89
C LEU A 150 -25.43 14.04 17.54
N PRO A 151 -25.98 14.87 16.64
CA PRO A 151 -27.43 15.01 16.45
C PRO A 151 -28.15 13.79 15.85
N SER A 152 -27.46 12.69 15.53
CA SER A 152 -28.08 11.48 14.96
C SER A 152 -28.05 10.23 15.87
N ILE A 153 -27.38 10.29 17.02
CA ILE A 153 -27.26 9.16 17.95
C ILE A 153 -27.57 9.71 19.36
N GLY A 154 -28.85 9.72 19.71
CA GLY A 154 -29.32 10.32 20.94
C GLY A 154 -28.79 9.59 22.18
N GLU A 155 -27.81 10.21 22.85
CA GLU A 155 -27.63 10.29 24.31
C GLU A 155 -26.29 11.01 24.57
N ASN A 156 -26.32 12.10 25.35
CA ASN A 156 -25.09 12.68 25.91
C ASN A 156 -24.60 11.71 26.99
N SER A 157 -23.71 10.79 26.64
CA SER A 157 -23.12 9.87 27.61
C SER A 157 -21.62 10.14 27.72
N ASP A 158 -21.20 10.63 28.89
CA ASP A 158 -19.79 10.74 29.28
C ASP A 158 -19.26 9.32 29.57
N ASP A 159 -18.98 8.59 28.50
CA ASP A 159 -18.53 7.20 28.54
C ASP A 159 -16.99 7.14 28.51
N GLN A 160 -16.39 6.76 29.63
CA GLN A 160 -14.99 6.38 29.68
C GLN A 160 -14.88 4.86 29.50
N MET A 161 -14.40 4.41 28.34
CA MET A 161 -14.35 3.00 27.97
C MET A 161 -12.95 2.58 27.52
N TYR A 162 -12.55 1.38 27.92
CA TYR A 162 -11.35 0.69 27.46
C TYR A 162 -11.78 -0.46 26.55
N TYR A 163 -11.33 -0.45 25.30
CA TYR A 163 -11.64 -1.48 24.32
C TYR A 163 -10.42 -2.32 23.94
N PHE A 164 -10.65 -3.62 23.79
CA PHE A 164 -9.76 -4.55 23.12
C PHE A 164 -10.50 -5.17 21.93
N SER A 165 -9.97 -4.99 20.72
CA SER A 165 -10.73 -5.30 19.48
C SER A 165 -9.94 -6.12 18.45
N PRO A 166 -9.56 -7.37 18.76
CA PRO A 166 -8.81 -8.21 17.81
C PRO A 166 -9.50 -8.31 16.45
N SER A 167 -8.73 -8.16 15.39
CA SER A 167 -9.23 -8.10 14.02
C SER A 167 -8.38 -8.91 13.06
N LEU A 168 -9.03 -9.59 12.12
CA LEU A 168 -8.38 -10.25 11.00
C LEU A 168 -8.50 -9.37 9.77
N LYS A 169 -7.39 -8.77 9.32
CA LYS A 169 -7.33 -8.01 8.08
C LYS A 169 -7.05 -8.93 6.90
N VAL A 170 -7.91 -8.88 5.90
CA VAL A 170 -7.72 -9.52 4.60
C VAL A 170 -7.33 -8.43 3.59
N TYR A 171 -6.23 -8.64 2.88
CA TYR A 171 -5.73 -7.75 1.82
C TYR A 171 -5.95 -8.42 0.46
N PRO A 172 -7.08 -8.20 -0.24
CA PRO A 172 -7.41 -8.96 -1.45
C PRO A 172 -6.36 -8.86 -2.56
N PHE A 173 -5.64 -7.73 -2.60
CA PHE A 173 -4.62 -7.43 -3.62
C PHE A 173 -3.19 -7.49 -3.09
N GLY A 174 -3.01 -8.01 -1.87
CA GLY A 174 -1.74 -7.95 -1.14
C GLY A 174 -1.39 -6.53 -0.70
N GLN A 175 -0.21 -6.38 -0.11
CA GLN A 175 0.26 -5.08 0.38
C GLN A 175 1.03 -4.33 -0.69
N LYS A 176 0.65 -3.07 -0.88
CA LYS A 176 1.22 -2.13 -1.84
C LYS A 176 1.38 -0.76 -1.19
N ARG A 177 1.87 0.23 -1.93
CA ARG A 177 1.93 1.62 -1.46
C ARG A 177 0.57 2.17 -1.04
N VAL A 178 -0.49 1.78 -1.73
CA VAL A 178 -1.88 2.02 -1.31
C VAL A 178 -2.51 0.66 -1.15
N THR A 179 -2.91 0.34 0.08
CA THR A 179 -3.39 -0.97 0.45
C THR A 179 -4.80 -0.86 0.98
N TYR A 180 -5.72 -1.58 0.34
CA TYR A 180 -7.06 -1.80 0.86
C TYR A 180 -7.11 -3.11 1.64
N ALA A 181 -7.78 -3.10 2.78
CA ALA A 181 -8.06 -4.30 3.56
C ALA A 181 -9.50 -4.30 4.06
N VAL A 182 -10.05 -5.49 4.30
CA VAL A 182 -11.36 -5.67 4.92
C VAL A 182 -11.26 -6.80 5.94
N GLY A 183 -11.99 -6.70 7.05
CA GLY A 183 -11.83 -7.67 8.11
C GLY A 183 -12.92 -7.66 9.17
N PRO A 184 -13.29 -8.84 9.70
CA PRO A 184 -14.07 -8.90 10.92
C PRO A 184 -13.22 -8.50 12.13
N THR A 185 -13.86 -7.78 13.04
CA THR A 185 -13.29 -7.33 14.31
C THR A 185 -14.23 -7.75 15.42
N LEU A 186 -13.73 -8.52 16.38
CA LEU A 186 -14.45 -8.79 17.62
C LEU A 186 -14.02 -7.74 18.64
N PHE A 187 -14.95 -7.03 19.27
CA PHE A 187 -14.60 -6.04 20.29
C PHE A 187 -15.20 -6.39 21.64
N THR A 188 -14.45 -6.08 22.69
CA THR A 188 -14.92 -6.04 24.08
C THR A 188 -14.55 -4.70 24.69
N GLY A 189 -15.46 -4.11 25.46
CA GLY A 189 -15.30 -2.81 26.12
C GLY A 189 -15.67 -2.90 27.59
N ILE A 190 -14.85 -2.29 28.46
CA ILE A 190 -15.12 -2.15 29.89
C ILE A 190 -14.86 -0.73 30.35
N GLY A 191 -15.63 -0.22 31.32
CA GLY A 191 -15.45 1.16 31.78
C GLY A 191 -16.67 1.70 32.51
N THR A 192 -16.88 3.00 32.45
CA THR A 192 -17.89 3.71 33.24
C THR A 192 -18.68 4.68 32.38
N LYS A 193 -20.01 4.65 32.53
CA LYS A 193 -20.93 5.68 32.03
C LYS A 193 -21.29 6.60 33.19
N TRP A 194 -21.04 7.90 33.05
CA TRP A 194 -21.53 8.88 34.01
C TRP A 194 -22.93 9.32 33.60
N GLN A 195 -23.86 9.30 34.57
CA GLN A 195 -25.24 9.72 34.35
C GLN A 195 -25.61 10.81 35.34
N TYR A 196 -26.02 11.96 34.82
CA TYR A 196 -26.63 13.03 35.61
C TYR A 196 -28.09 12.72 35.88
N THR A 197 -28.45 12.62 37.15
CA THR A 197 -29.84 12.44 37.59
C THR A 197 -30.26 13.66 38.40
N ASN A 198 -31.35 14.29 37.97
CA ASN A 198 -32.01 15.36 38.72
C ASN A 198 -33.13 14.77 39.56
N LYS A 199 -33.06 14.94 40.88
CA LYS A 199 -34.13 14.58 41.81
C LYS A 199 -34.80 15.87 42.28
N TYR A 200 -36.07 16.01 41.95
CA TYR A 200 -36.90 17.09 42.48
C TYR A 200 -37.52 16.64 43.80
N ASP A 201 -37.28 17.39 44.87
CA ASP A 201 -37.95 17.17 46.15
C ASP A 201 -39.19 18.09 46.24
N PRO A 202 -40.41 17.53 46.18
CA PRO A 202 -41.64 18.31 46.20
C PRO A 202 -41.93 18.95 47.57
N LEU A 203 -41.28 18.51 48.66
CA LEU A 203 -41.49 19.08 49.99
C LEU A 203 -40.62 20.33 50.23
N SER A 204 -39.38 20.33 49.75
CA SER A 204 -38.47 21.47 49.86
C SER A 204 -38.50 22.41 48.65
N GLY A 205 -39.07 21.98 47.52
CA GLY A 205 -39.08 22.72 46.26
C GLY A 205 -37.70 22.81 45.58
N VAL A 206 -36.71 22.07 46.09
CA VAL A 206 -35.32 22.10 45.60
C VAL A 206 -35.09 20.96 44.61
N THR A 207 -34.36 21.25 43.54
CA THR A 207 -33.82 20.22 42.64
C THR A 207 -32.38 19.92 43.05
N THR A 208 -32.08 18.67 43.36
CA THR A 208 -30.70 18.22 43.59
C THR A 208 -30.22 17.44 42.38
N SER A 209 -29.07 17.84 41.84
CA SER A 209 -28.39 17.12 40.77
C SER A 209 -27.33 16.22 41.39
N SER A 210 -27.30 14.95 40.98
CA SER A 210 -26.26 14.00 41.37
C SER A 210 -25.69 13.34 40.12
N GLU A 211 -24.37 13.20 40.10
CA GLU A 211 -23.66 12.44 39.09
C GLU A 211 -23.43 11.01 39.60
N GLU A 212 -23.74 10.01 38.78
CA GLU A 212 -23.65 8.61 39.15
C GLU A 212 -22.86 7.82 38.11
N GLY A 213 -21.79 7.14 38.55
CA GLY A 213 -20.98 6.26 37.71
C GLY A 213 -21.57 4.84 37.63
N ARG A 214 -21.80 4.34 36.42
CA ARG A 214 -22.28 2.97 36.16
C ARG A 214 -21.20 2.17 35.44
N GLN A 215 -20.85 1.00 35.98
CA GLN A 215 -19.91 0.11 35.30
C GLN A 215 -20.56 -0.43 34.03
N ARG A 216 -19.89 -0.30 32.89
CA ARG A 216 -20.40 -0.72 31.59
C ARG A 216 -19.52 -1.82 30.99
N PHE A 217 -20.16 -2.86 30.46
CA PHE A 217 -19.52 -3.92 29.70
C PHE A 217 -20.20 -4.03 28.34
N ARG A 218 -19.40 -4.00 27.27
CA ARG A 218 -19.86 -4.08 25.89
C ARG A 218 -19.13 -5.17 25.13
N MET A 219 -19.83 -5.87 24.24
CA MET A 219 -19.23 -6.83 23.33
C MET A 219 -20.02 -6.92 22.02
N GLY A 220 -19.31 -7.05 20.92
CA GLY A 220 -19.93 -7.16 19.60
C GLY A 220 -18.93 -7.47 18.50
N MET A 221 -19.39 -7.37 17.26
CA MET A 221 -18.55 -7.54 16.08
C MET A 221 -18.75 -6.40 15.11
N ILE A 222 -17.68 -6.00 14.42
CA ILE A 222 -17.66 -4.95 13.41
C ILE A 222 -16.98 -5.50 12.17
N VAL A 223 -17.46 -5.11 10.98
CA VAL A 223 -16.70 -5.30 9.74
C VAL A 223 -16.03 -3.98 9.40
N ASN A 224 -14.71 -3.99 9.39
CA ASN A 224 -13.89 -2.82 9.14
C ASN A 224 -13.34 -2.81 7.72
N ASN A 225 -13.32 -1.62 7.12
CA ASN A 225 -12.66 -1.31 5.88
C ASN A 225 -11.45 -0.43 6.17
N TYR A 226 -10.30 -0.83 5.65
CA TYR A 226 -9.03 -0.16 5.87
C TYR A 226 -8.47 0.35 4.55
N VAL A 227 -7.95 1.58 4.59
CA VAL A 227 -7.12 2.12 3.51
C VAL A 227 -5.83 2.60 4.15
N ASN A 228 -4.71 1.99 3.74
CA ASN A 228 -3.38 2.33 4.26
C ASN A 228 -2.50 2.88 3.13
N PHE A 229 -1.85 4.00 3.40
CA PHE A 229 -0.90 4.67 2.53
C PHE A 229 0.50 4.49 3.12
N GLN A 230 1.32 3.65 2.48
CA GLN A 230 2.73 3.47 2.84
C GLN A 230 3.53 4.64 2.26
N ILE A 231 3.95 5.57 3.11
CA ILE A 231 4.69 6.77 2.72
C ILE A 231 6.17 6.42 2.52
N THR A 232 6.74 5.66 3.45
CA THR A 232 8.10 5.10 3.40
C THR A 232 8.04 3.62 3.78
N PRO A 233 9.08 2.79 3.56
CA PRO A 233 9.03 1.37 3.95
C PRO A 233 8.71 1.13 5.45
N HIS A 234 9.00 2.12 6.29
CA HIS A 234 8.82 2.04 7.75
C HIS A 234 7.65 2.88 8.26
N PHE A 235 7.04 3.76 7.45
CA PHE A 235 6.00 4.68 7.91
C PHE A 235 4.75 4.61 7.01
N GLN A 236 3.58 4.44 7.63
CA GLN A 236 2.28 4.40 6.96
C GLN A 236 1.27 5.33 7.64
N ILE A 237 0.29 5.79 6.86
CA ILE A 237 -0.90 6.49 7.34
C ILE A 237 -2.11 5.65 6.96
N GLY A 238 -3.01 5.40 7.91
CA GLY A 238 -4.17 4.55 7.73
C GLY A 238 -5.48 5.25 8.07
N LEU A 239 -6.53 4.86 7.36
CA LEU A 239 -7.91 5.18 7.69
C LEU A 239 -8.67 3.86 7.86
N ASN A 240 -9.48 3.78 8.89
CA ASN A 240 -10.39 2.65 9.13
C ASN A 240 -11.81 3.19 9.36
N ALA A 241 -12.79 2.56 8.73
CA ALA A 241 -14.19 2.73 9.08
C ALA A 241 -14.91 1.38 9.11
N GLY A 242 -15.76 1.16 10.10
CA GLY A 242 -16.57 -0.04 10.17
C GLY A 242 -17.88 0.13 10.91
N VAL A 243 -18.77 -0.83 10.68
CA VAL A 243 -20.09 -0.91 11.30
C VAL A 243 -20.39 -2.37 11.66
N GLY A 244 -21.16 -2.58 12.72
CA GLY A 244 -21.66 -3.90 13.05
C GLY A 244 -22.53 -3.92 14.31
N PRO A 245 -23.05 -5.11 14.68
CA PRO A 245 -23.92 -5.24 15.83
C PRO A 245 -23.15 -5.37 17.16
N ARG A 246 -23.72 -4.76 18.20
CA ARG A 246 -23.38 -5.00 19.61
C ARG A 246 -24.34 -6.02 20.20
N TYR A 247 -23.80 -7.14 20.69
CA TYR A 247 -24.58 -8.28 21.20
C TYR A 247 -24.82 -8.21 22.70
N LEU A 248 -23.83 -7.69 23.44
CA LEU A 248 -23.92 -7.50 24.88
C LEU A 248 -23.65 -6.05 25.21
N ASP A 249 -24.57 -5.46 25.95
CA ASP A 249 -24.40 -4.17 26.61
C ASP A 249 -25.05 -4.26 27.98
N ARG A 250 -24.23 -4.13 29.01
CA ARG A 250 -24.63 -4.29 30.41
C ARG A 250 -24.12 -3.13 31.21
N GLU A 251 -25.00 -2.55 31.99
CA GLU A 251 -24.68 -1.54 32.98
C GLU A 251 -24.91 -2.13 34.38
N LYS A 252 -23.96 -1.94 35.29
CA LYS A 252 -24.11 -2.30 36.69
C LYS A 252 -24.11 -1.04 37.53
N TYR A 253 -25.14 -0.92 38.36
CA TYR A 253 -25.32 0.16 39.31
C TYR A 253 -25.64 -0.44 40.68
N HIS A 254 -24.78 -0.17 41.67
CA HIS A 254 -24.83 -0.85 42.97
C HIS A 254 -24.89 -2.39 42.81
N SER A 255 -25.92 -3.03 43.36
CA SER A 255 -26.18 -4.48 43.26
C SER A 255 -27.03 -4.86 42.05
N SER A 256 -27.58 -3.88 41.32
CA SER A 256 -28.48 -4.11 40.18
C SER A 256 -27.70 -4.14 38.86
N THR A 257 -28.02 -5.12 38.01
CA THR A 257 -27.48 -5.22 36.65
C THR A 257 -28.60 -4.96 35.64
N TYR A 258 -28.43 -3.93 34.84
CA TYR A 258 -29.31 -3.57 33.74
C TYR A 258 -28.71 -4.11 32.45
N ARG A 259 -29.41 -5.02 31.78
CA ARG A 259 -29.03 -5.50 30.45
C ARG A 259 -29.84 -4.73 29.43
N ASN A 260 -29.17 -4.11 28.48
CA ASN A 260 -29.87 -3.58 27.32
C ASN A 260 -30.28 -4.79 26.46
N GLY A 261 -31.58 -5.06 26.40
CA GLY A 261 -32.13 -6.29 25.80
C GLY A 261 -32.14 -6.29 24.27
N ARG A 262 -31.71 -5.19 23.64
CA ARG A 262 -31.77 -4.99 22.20
C ARG A 262 -30.38 -5.08 21.59
N MET A 263 -30.32 -5.64 20.39
CA MET A 263 -29.13 -5.55 19.54
C MET A 263 -29.05 -4.12 19.00
N GLU A 264 -27.93 -3.46 19.26
CA GLU A 264 -27.69 -2.10 18.77
C GLU A 264 -26.63 -2.11 17.68
N ILE A 265 -26.68 -1.11 16.79
CA ILE A 265 -25.66 -0.92 15.77
C ILE A 265 -24.57 -0.04 16.36
N THR A 266 -23.32 -0.45 16.19
CA THR A 266 -22.13 0.29 16.57
C THR A 266 -21.29 0.56 15.33
N GLY A 267 -20.48 1.62 15.38
CA GLY A 267 -19.53 1.96 14.34
C GLY A 267 -18.23 2.47 14.93
N GLU A 268 -17.16 2.35 14.15
CA GLU A 268 -15.88 2.96 14.47
C GLU A 268 -15.29 3.68 13.26
N PHE A 269 -14.57 4.76 13.53
CA PHE A 269 -13.72 5.44 12.56
C PHE A 269 -12.39 5.78 13.20
N ASN A 270 -11.27 5.45 12.54
CA ASN A 270 -9.93 5.65 13.09
C ASN A 270 -9.01 6.27 12.04
N PHE A 271 -8.18 7.21 12.49
CA PHE A 271 -6.99 7.66 11.77
C PHE A 271 -5.75 7.07 12.44
N ASN A 272 -4.87 6.43 11.67
CA ASN A 272 -3.74 5.65 12.17
C ASN A 272 -2.42 6.19 11.61
N LEU A 273 -1.41 6.29 12.48
CA LEU A 273 -0.02 6.53 12.13
C LEU A 273 0.78 5.28 12.48
N GLY A 274 1.31 4.60 11.48
CA GLY A 274 1.92 3.28 11.63
C GLY A 274 3.43 3.28 11.40
N LEU A 275 4.15 2.57 12.24
CA LEU A 275 5.56 2.23 12.09
C LEU A 275 5.72 0.74 11.81
N ARG A 276 6.51 0.39 10.79
CA ARG A 276 6.68 -0.98 10.28
C ARG A 276 8.11 -1.47 10.43
N PHE A 277 8.30 -2.73 10.82
CA PHE A 277 9.60 -3.38 11.04
C PHE A 277 9.56 -4.91 10.91
#